data_AF-A0A2E8J0J0-F1
#
_entry.id   AF-A0A2E8J0J0-F1
#
_cell.length_a   1.000
_cell.length_b   1.000
_cell.length_c   1.000
_cell.angle_alpha   90.00
_cell.angle_beta   90.00
_cell.angle_gamma   90.00
#
_symmetry.space_group_name_H-M   'P 1'
#
loop_
_entity.id
_entity.type
_entity.pdbx_description
1 polymer ?
#
loop_
_entity_poly.entity_id
_entity_poly.type
_entity_poly.pdbx_seq_one_letter_code
_entity_poly.pdbx_strand_id
1 'polypeptide(L)'
;NLFEGNQFVGQVTRNEGQLPFDLIEFFLGFSSLLRNFEIKLGQVHDQILEGQSKGRYEGLDSATQIDISLTLTGDALQGVEVTPSYFLLNPIVVENMYEKRSLPVAYQGARDTLDFNINLAESNSEVPVDVLELTTTSSDSPTEVVLTPDFSSASNRSEVVGKFQVIKKAAATSSADSKTVQTSISLDPAHIGKLTGPVHATMLCTNGSAVENLPSGSIYRGLNGDLGRFELTNVVRTTRYHDASISEQKLLNGLLDAYACDINVFADTARLKSLWQFYAERVNASGADLRKFDFGIVKTTLKVTSTIYRLGNLPCYEICIGVDDDQFDTPDELFSYVDILQMVVIRLCPINCTSRFKVEKTRSGEILEWPILIASERLSP
;
A
#
# COMPACT_ATOMS: atom_id res chain seq x y z
N ASN A 1 14.44 -11.21 6.83
CA ASN A 1 13.42 -10.14 6.87
C ASN A 1 13.33 -9.60 5.46
N LEU A 2 12.28 -9.96 4.69
CA LEU A 2 12.09 -9.42 3.33
C LEU A 2 11.85 -7.89 3.33
N PHE A 3 11.61 -7.32 4.52
CA PHE A 3 11.13 -5.96 4.70
C PHE A 3 12.09 -5.03 5.47
N GLU A 4 13.10 -5.53 6.18
CA GLU A 4 14.11 -4.64 6.78
C GLU A 4 14.95 -4.02 5.66
N GLY A 5 14.72 -2.74 5.42
CA GLY A 5 15.44 -1.96 4.43
C GLY A 5 14.77 -1.89 3.07
N ASN A 6 13.66 -2.58 2.82
CA ASN A 6 12.96 -2.51 1.54
C ASN A 6 12.18 -1.19 1.42
N GLN A 7 12.79 -0.16 0.80
CA GLN A 7 12.14 1.15 0.64
C GLN A 7 10.90 1.06 -0.26
N PHE A 8 10.83 0.04 -1.11
CA PHE A 8 9.69 -0.25 -1.96
C PHE A 8 8.42 -0.49 -1.14
N VAL A 9 8.50 -1.21 -0.02
CA VAL A 9 7.33 -1.43 0.85
C VAL A 9 6.92 -0.15 1.58
N GLY A 10 7.87 0.73 1.91
CA GLY A 10 7.57 2.06 2.47
C GLY A 10 6.97 3.04 1.45
N GLN A 11 7.22 2.86 0.15
CA GLN A 11 6.69 3.72 -0.92
C GLN A 11 5.33 3.27 -1.44
N VAL A 12 5.03 1.97 -1.43
CA VAL A 12 3.74 1.46 -1.89
C VAL A 12 2.63 1.61 -0.83
N THR A 13 2.99 1.85 0.43
CA THR A 13 2.06 2.37 1.45
C THR A 13 1.81 3.87 1.28
N ARG A 14 1.55 4.35 0.06
CA ARG A 14 1.26 5.77 -0.24
C ARG A 14 -0.03 6.27 0.42
N ASN A 15 -0.91 5.35 0.80
CA ASN A 15 -1.77 5.56 1.96
C ASN A 15 -0.93 5.23 3.18
N GLU A 16 -0.57 6.24 3.96
CA GLU A 16 -0.04 6.13 5.32
C GLU A 16 -0.93 5.16 6.13
N GLY A 17 -0.68 3.87 6.01
CA GLY A 17 -1.50 2.82 6.60
C GLY A 17 -1.31 2.83 8.09
N GLN A 18 -2.09 3.67 8.78
CA GLN A 18 -2.10 3.78 10.24
C GLN A 18 -2.54 2.46 10.89
N LEU A 19 -3.20 1.56 10.14
CA LEU A 19 -3.64 0.28 10.64
C LEU A 19 -2.59 -0.82 10.43
N PRO A 20 -2.31 -1.63 11.48
CA PRO A 20 -1.41 -2.77 11.41
C PRO A 20 -1.74 -3.79 10.31
N PHE A 21 -3.02 -3.92 9.95
CA PHE A 21 -3.53 -4.95 9.05
C PHE A 21 -3.65 -4.52 7.59
N ASP A 22 -3.39 -3.26 7.24
CA ASP A 22 -3.34 -2.82 5.83
C ASP A 22 -2.24 -3.56 5.04
N LEU A 23 -1.22 -4.08 5.74
CA LEU A 23 -0.22 -4.99 5.17
C LEU A 23 -0.82 -6.28 4.61
N ILE A 24 -1.92 -6.79 5.19
CA ILE A 24 -2.62 -7.97 4.66
C ILE A 24 -3.27 -7.63 3.34
N GLU A 25 -3.97 -6.50 3.27
CA GLU A 25 -4.60 -6.01 2.04
C GLU A 25 -3.56 -5.90 0.92
N PHE A 26 -2.41 -5.31 1.26
CA PHE A 26 -1.30 -5.19 0.33
C PHE A 26 -0.72 -6.54 -0.08
N PHE A 27 -0.53 -7.46 0.86
CA PHE A 27 -0.03 -8.80 0.56
C PHE A 27 -0.94 -9.60 -0.35
N LEU A 28 -2.25 -9.51 -0.14
CA LEU A 28 -3.23 -10.22 -0.94
C LEU A 28 -3.41 -9.56 -2.33
N GLY A 29 -3.34 -8.23 -2.41
CA GLY A 29 -3.49 -7.49 -3.68
C GLY A 29 -2.22 -7.45 -4.54
N PHE A 30 -1.04 -7.48 -3.92
CA PHE A 30 0.25 -7.21 -4.56
C PHE A 30 1.35 -8.19 -4.11
N SER A 31 1.02 -9.47 -3.97
CA SER A 31 1.94 -10.51 -3.49
C SER A 31 3.30 -10.56 -4.23
N SER A 32 3.32 -10.25 -5.53
CA SER A 32 4.55 -10.21 -6.35
C SER A 32 5.47 -9.03 -5.99
N LEU A 33 4.96 -7.93 -5.43
CA LEU A 33 5.77 -6.78 -5.02
C LEU A 33 6.51 -7.04 -3.70
N LEU A 34 5.98 -7.93 -2.86
CA LEU A 34 6.54 -8.24 -1.54
C LEU A 34 7.61 -9.34 -1.57
N ARG A 35 7.67 -10.12 -2.65
CA ARG A 35 8.63 -11.21 -2.83
C ARG A 35 9.84 -10.75 -3.65
N ASN A 36 10.53 -9.71 -3.17
CA ASN A 36 11.72 -9.16 -3.85
C ASN A 36 12.93 -9.12 -2.92
N PHE A 37 14.11 -9.40 -3.47
CA PHE A 37 15.39 -9.16 -2.81
C PHE A 37 16.00 -7.87 -3.36
N GLU A 38 16.08 -6.84 -2.53
CA GLU A 38 16.66 -5.55 -2.90
C GLU A 38 18.13 -5.49 -2.51
N ILE A 39 19.00 -5.18 -3.48
CA ILE A 39 20.39 -4.80 -3.23
C ILE A 39 20.48 -3.30 -3.35
N LYS A 40 20.76 -2.62 -2.24
CA LYS A 40 20.91 -1.17 -2.25
C LYS A 40 22.22 -0.80 -2.92
N LEU A 41 22.14 0.02 -3.97
CA LEU A 41 23.34 0.54 -4.65
C LEU A 41 24.28 1.29 -3.68
N GLY A 42 23.74 1.94 -2.64
CA GLY A 42 24.54 2.53 -1.56
C GLY A 42 25.39 1.51 -0.79
N GLN A 43 24.85 0.33 -0.48
CA GLN A 43 25.62 -0.73 0.20
C GLN A 43 26.74 -1.28 -0.71
N VAL A 44 26.46 -1.40 -2.02
CA VAL A 44 27.47 -1.79 -3.01
C VAL A 44 28.58 -0.74 -3.07
N HIS A 45 28.21 0.54 -3.12
CA HIS A 45 29.15 1.66 -3.10
C HIS A 45 30.01 1.69 -1.83
N ASP A 46 29.41 1.48 -0.66
CA ASP A 46 30.16 1.44 0.61
C ASP A 46 31.17 0.28 0.64
N GLN A 47 30.80 -0.90 0.13
CA GLN A 47 31.72 -2.04 0.00
C GLN A 47 32.86 -1.76 -0.99
N ILE A 48 32.57 -1.06 -2.09
CA ILE A 48 33.58 -0.61 -3.06
C ILE A 48 34.58 0.33 -2.37
N LEU A 49 34.09 1.36 -1.66
CA LEU A 49 34.94 2.31 -0.93
C LEU A 49 35.81 1.61 0.12
N GLU A 50 35.22 0.71 0.90
CA GLU A 50 35.96 -0.08 1.89
C GLU A 50 37.03 -0.95 1.21
N GLY A 51 36.71 -1.58 0.09
CA GLY A 51 37.66 -2.38 -0.68
C GLY A 51 38.79 -1.56 -1.30
N GLN A 52 38.49 -0.35 -1.82
CA GLN A 52 39.49 0.61 -2.29
C GLN A 52 40.43 1.02 -1.16
N SER A 53 39.89 1.33 0.04
CA SER A 53 40.70 1.66 1.22
C SER A 53 41.63 0.53 1.67
N LYS A 54 41.29 -0.72 1.31
CA LYS A 54 42.06 -1.94 1.58
C LYS A 54 42.92 -2.40 0.40
N GLY A 55 43.01 -1.63 -0.68
CA GLY A 55 43.76 -1.96 -1.89
C GLY A 55 43.25 -3.19 -2.65
N ARG A 56 41.98 -3.57 -2.45
CA ARG A 56 41.37 -4.75 -3.11
C ARG A 56 40.81 -4.45 -4.50
N TYR A 57 40.53 -3.19 -4.78
CA TYR A 57 39.92 -2.74 -6.03
C TYR A 57 40.73 -1.57 -6.61
N GLU A 58 41.47 -1.83 -7.68
CA GLU A 58 42.22 -0.81 -8.43
C GLU A 58 41.47 -0.46 -9.74
N GLY A 59 41.47 0.81 -10.14
CA GLY A 59 40.94 1.26 -11.44
C GLY A 59 39.41 1.41 -11.54
N LEU A 60 38.69 1.29 -10.42
CA LEU A 60 37.23 1.31 -10.40
C LEU A 60 36.61 2.65 -10.83
N ASP A 61 37.30 3.76 -10.59
CA ASP A 61 36.87 5.11 -11.02
C ASP A 61 36.86 5.27 -12.56
N SER A 62 37.52 4.35 -13.26
CA SER A 62 37.57 4.27 -14.73
C SER A 62 36.83 3.06 -15.31
N ALA A 63 36.20 2.25 -14.44
CA ALA A 63 35.50 1.06 -14.86
C ALA A 63 34.21 1.43 -15.62
N THR A 64 34.07 0.90 -16.83
CA THR A 64 32.85 1.02 -17.63
C THR A 64 31.82 -0.07 -17.30
N GLN A 65 32.24 -1.11 -16.58
CA GLN A 65 31.42 -2.25 -16.16
C GLN A 65 31.86 -2.68 -14.76
N ILE A 66 30.89 -3.01 -13.92
CA ILE A 66 31.08 -3.58 -12.58
C ILE A 66 30.26 -4.86 -12.50
N ASP A 67 30.92 -5.98 -12.25
CA ASP A 67 30.25 -7.27 -12.06
C ASP A 67 30.02 -7.50 -10.56
N ILE A 68 28.75 -7.61 -10.16
CA ILE A 68 28.36 -7.88 -8.78
C ILE A 68 28.15 -9.39 -8.63
N SER A 69 28.94 -10.03 -7.76
CA SER A 69 28.79 -11.45 -7.43
C SER A 69 28.05 -11.63 -6.11
N LEU A 70 26.93 -12.35 -6.14
CA LEU A 70 26.12 -12.68 -4.97
C LEU A 70 26.39 -14.13 -4.57
N THR A 71 26.98 -14.33 -3.40
CA THR A 71 27.19 -15.66 -2.84
C THR A 71 26.08 -15.96 -1.84
N LEU A 72 25.18 -16.87 -2.20
CA LEU A 72 24.11 -17.35 -1.33
C LEU A 72 24.58 -18.60 -0.58
N THR A 73 24.25 -18.70 0.71
CA THR A 73 24.49 -19.93 1.49
C THR A 73 23.33 -20.90 1.33
N GLY A 74 23.63 -22.15 0.98
CA GLY A 74 22.64 -23.20 0.75
C GLY A 74 22.15 -23.28 -0.70
N ASP A 75 21.15 -24.12 -0.94
CA ASP A 75 20.59 -24.43 -2.27
C ASP A 75 19.49 -23.43 -2.69
N ALA A 76 19.71 -22.14 -2.47
CA ALA A 76 18.69 -21.08 -2.60
C ALA A 76 18.09 -20.92 -4.02
N LEU A 77 18.76 -21.44 -5.05
CA LEU A 77 18.32 -21.37 -6.45
C LEU A 77 18.15 -22.76 -7.07
N GLN A 78 18.13 -23.82 -6.28
CA GLN A 78 18.02 -25.18 -6.81
C GLN A 78 16.67 -25.36 -7.53
N GLY A 79 16.74 -25.72 -8.82
CA GLY A 79 15.55 -25.88 -9.66
C GLY A 79 14.94 -24.57 -10.18
N VAL A 80 15.55 -23.42 -9.88
CA VAL A 80 15.11 -22.11 -10.40
C VAL A 80 15.90 -21.77 -11.66
N GLU A 81 15.21 -21.63 -12.79
CA GLU A 81 15.81 -21.10 -14.02
C GLU A 81 16.01 -19.59 -13.87
N VAL A 82 17.26 -19.16 -13.71
CA VAL A 82 17.60 -17.74 -13.55
C VAL A 82 17.61 -17.07 -14.93
N THR A 83 16.70 -16.12 -15.14
CA THR A 83 16.62 -15.34 -16.38
C THR A 83 17.04 -13.88 -16.12
N PRO A 84 17.68 -13.19 -17.09
CA PRO A 84 18.05 -11.78 -16.94
C PRO A 84 16.87 -10.86 -16.61
N SER A 85 15.66 -11.21 -17.04
CA SER A 85 14.42 -10.48 -16.74
C SER A 85 14.04 -10.41 -15.26
N TYR A 86 14.65 -11.23 -14.39
CA TYR A 86 14.45 -11.18 -12.95
C TYR A 86 15.32 -10.14 -12.24
N PHE A 87 16.33 -9.59 -12.92
CA PHE A 87 17.20 -8.56 -12.36
C PHE A 87 16.77 -7.19 -12.91
N LEU A 88 16.24 -6.37 -12.03
CA LEU A 88 15.71 -5.05 -12.38
C LEU A 88 16.57 -3.98 -11.76
N LEU A 89 16.96 -2.99 -12.56
CA LEU A 89 17.59 -1.78 -12.07
C LEU A 89 16.53 -0.71 -11.87
N ASN A 90 16.39 -0.22 -10.64
CA ASN A 90 15.44 0.84 -10.26
C ASN A 90 14.00 0.60 -10.76
N PRO A 91 13.37 -0.56 -10.45
CA PRO A 91 11.97 -0.77 -10.77
C PRO A 91 11.10 0.25 -10.03
N ILE A 92 10.03 0.71 -10.68
CA ILE A 92 9.03 1.59 -10.08
C ILE A 92 7.68 0.88 -10.02
N VAL A 93 6.94 1.09 -8.93
CA VAL A 93 5.52 0.74 -8.86
C VAL A 93 4.73 1.95 -9.26
N VAL A 94 3.79 1.74 -10.19
CA VAL A 94 2.89 2.79 -10.64
C VAL A 94 1.48 2.26 -10.50
N GLU A 95 0.64 3.04 -9.85
CA GLU A 95 -0.80 2.81 -9.80
C GLU A 95 -1.45 3.46 -11.01
N ASN A 96 -2.51 2.86 -11.54
CA ASN A 96 -3.27 3.44 -12.62
C ASN A 96 -4.20 4.56 -12.10
N MET A 97 -3.59 5.63 -11.62
CA MET A 97 -4.22 6.80 -11.05
C MET A 97 -3.62 8.05 -11.69
N TYR A 98 -4.46 8.99 -12.10
CA TYR A 98 -4.04 10.25 -12.70
C TYR A 98 -5.01 11.37 -12.38
N GLU A 99 -4.53 12.61 -12.41
CA GLU A 99 -5.34 13.79 -12.16
C GLU A 99 -5.98 14.30 -13.46
N LYS A 100 -7.24 14.71 -13.38
CA LYS A 100 -7.96 15.31 -14.50
C LYS A 100 -8.96 16.36 -14.01
N ARG A 101 -9.05 17.48 -14.75
CA ARG A 101 -10.06 18.51 -14.46
C ARG A 101 -11.45 18.05 -14.91
N SER A 102 -12.45 18.33 -14.08
CA SER A 102 -13.86 18.09 -14.39
C SER A 102 -14.39 19.11 -15.40
N LEU A 103 -15.55 18.79 -15.97
CA LEU A 103 -16.39 19.81 -16.59
C LEU A 103 -16.81 20.85 -15.53
N PRO A 104 -16.95 22.14 -15.91
CA PRO A 104 -17.44 23.18 -15.00
C PRO A 104 -18.87 22.89 -14.54
N VAL A 105 -19.13 23.06 -13.25
CA VAL A 105 -20.46 22.95 -12.65
C VAL A 105 -20.89 24.30 -12.12
N ALA A 106 -22.10 24.75 -12.49
CA ALA A 106 -22.66 25.97 -11.94
C ALA A 106 -23.10 25.74 -10.49
N TYR A 107 -22.69 26.62 -9.58
CA TYR A 107 -23.06 26.59 -8.17
C TYR A 107 -24.19 27.59 -7.90
N GLN A 108 -25.25 27.17 -7.20
CA GLN A 108 -26.45 28.00 -7.02
C GLN A 108 -26.74 28.44 -5.56
N GLY A 109 -25.96 28.03 -4.56
CA GLY A 109 -26.13 28.57 -3.19
C GLY A 109 -25.45 27.80 -2.05
N ALA A 110 -25.52 28.35 -0.84
CA ALA A 110 -24.74 28.06 0.38
C ALA A 110 -24.40 26.59 0.74
N ARG A 111 -25.30 25.66 0.44
CA ARG A 111 -25.10 24.22 0.60
C ARG A 111 -25.65 23.55 -0.64
N ASP A 112 -24.77 22.91 -1.38
CA ASP A 112 -25.14 22.25 -2.62
C ASP A 112 -24.45 20.90 -2.71
N THR A 113 -25.12 19.99 -3.37
CA THR A 113 -24.55 18.72 -3.78
C THR A 113 -24.23 18.85 -5.26
N LEU A 114 -22.95 18.92 -5.59
CA LEU A 114 -22.50 19.08 -6.97
C LEU A 114 -22.10 17.73 -7.55
N ASP A 115 -22.57 17.46 -8.77
CA ASP A 115 -22.22 16.29 -9.55
C ASP A 115 -21.13 16.67 -10.56
N PHE A 116 -19.91 16.18 -10.33
CA PHE A 116 -18.77 16.40 -11.22
C PHE A 116 -18.61 15.24 -12.20
N ASN A 117 -18.51 15.57 -13.49
CA ASN A 117 -18.27 14.60 -14.55
C ASN A 117 -16.86 14.72 -15.10
N ILE A 118 -16.23 13.57 -15.39
CA ILE A 118 -14.99 13.53 -16.17
C ILE A 118 -15.24 14.05 -17.57
N ASN A 119 -14.33 14.89 -18.05
CA ASN A 119 -14.25 15.21 -19.46
C ASN A 119 -13.69 14.02 -20.26
N LEU A 120 -14.56 13.17 -20.81
CA LEU A 120 -14.21 11.95 -21.55
C LEU A 120 -13.63 12.18 -22.96
N ALA A 121 -13.07 13.36 -23.22
CA ALA A 121 -12.52 13.70 -24.54
C ALA A 121 -11.44 12.69 -25.03
N GLU A 122 -10.79 11.99 -24.11
CA GLU A 122 -9.63 11.13 -24.38
C GLU A 122 -9.99 9.64 -24.40
N SER A 123 -10.85 9.17 -23.49
CA SER A 123 -11.22 7.75 -23.42
C SER A 123 -12.56 7.50 -22.72
N ASN A 124 -13.27 6.46 -23.16
CA ASN A 124 -14.50 5.99 -22.52
C ASN A 124 -14.26 5.11 -21.28
N SER A 125 -13.02 4.69 -21.05
CA SER A 125 -12.63 3.83 -19.92
C SER A 125 -12.37 4.56 -18.61
N GLU A 126 -12.43 5.90 -18.62
CA GLU A 126 -12.06 6.71 -17.46
C GLU A 126 -13.16 6.70 -16.41
N VAL A 127 -12.76 6.49 -15.15
CA VAL A 127 -13.63 6.41 -14.00
C VAL A 127 -13.09 7.35 -12.91
N PRO A 128 -13.92 8.25 -12.35
CA PRO A 128 -13.50 9.12 -11.27
C PRO A 128 -13.50 8.34 -9.95
N VAL A 129 -12.43 8.48 -9.19
CA VAL A 129 -12.24 7.80 -7.89
C VAL A 129 -12.53 8.76 -6.75
N ASP A 130 -12.00 9.98 -6.83
CA ASP A 130 -12.10 10.98 -5.76
C ASP A 130 -12.00 12.41 -6.31
N VAL A 131 -12.34 13.39 -5.47
CA VAL A 131 -12.12 14.83 -5.71
C VAL A 131 -11.00 15.30 -4.79
N LEU A 132 -9.89 15.75 -5.39
CA LEU A 132 -8.71 16.21 -4.66
C LEU A 132 -8.85 17.66 -4.22
N GLU A 133 -9.40 18.49 -5.12
CA GLU A 133 -9.51 19.93 -4.93
C GLU A 133 -10.70 20.46 -5.71
N LEU A 134 -11.38 21.48 -5.15
CA LEU A 134 -12.35 22.28 -5.89
C LEU A 134 -11.83 23.70 -6.05
N THR A 135 -11.86 24.20 -7.27
CA THR A 135 -11.44 25.57 -7.59
C THR A 135 -12.58 26.37 -8.20
N THR A 136 -12.59 27.66 -7.89
CA THR A 136 -13.56 28.63 -8.40
C THR A 136 -12.92 30.01 -8.47
N THR A 137 -13.58 30.97 -9.13
CA THR A 137 -13.12 32.37 -9.17
C THR A 137 -13.97 33.26 -8.27
N SER A 138 -13.32 34.25 -7.67
CA SER A 138 -13.94 35.26 -6.80
C SER A 138 -14.08 36.60 -7.52
N SER A 139 -15.09 37.38 -7.16
CA SER A 139 -15.24 38.79 -7.59
C SER A 139 -14.11 39.67 -7.06
N ASP A 140 -13.55 39.31 -5.91
CA ASP A 140 -12.63 40.16 -5.14
C ASP A 140 -11.16 39.98 -5.57
N SER A 141 -10.85 38.90 -6.30
CA SER A 141 -9.51 38.63 -6.81
C SER A 141 -9.56 37.81 -8.11
N PRO A 142 -8.73 38.12 -9.12
CA PRO A 142 -8.62 37.29 -10.32
C PRO A 142 -7.92 35.94 -10.07
N THR A 143 -7.43 35.68 -8.86
CA THR A 143 -6.80 34.39 -8.50
C THR A 143 -7.83 33.32 -8.21
N GLU A 144 -7.54 32.08 -8.63
CA GLU A 144 -8.33 30.90 -8.26
C GLU A 144 -8.41 30.78 -6.73
N VAL A 145 -9.61 30.51 -6.24
CA VAL A 145 -9.93 30.26 -4.84
C VAL A 145 -10.20 28.78 -4.68
N VAL A 146 -9.75 28.21 -3.56
CA VAL A 146 -9.72 26.76 -3.33
C VAL A 146 -10.67 26.37 -2.19
N LEU A 147 -11.43 25.29 -2.37
CA LEU A 147 -12.06 24.56 -1.29
C LEU A 147 -11.28 23.27 -1.04
N THR A 148 -11.06 22.96 0.23
CA THR A 148 -10.30 21.77 0.65
C THR A 148 -11.23 20.67 1.19
N PRO A 149 -10.78 19.41 1.24
CA PRO A 149 -11.55 18.36 1.90
C PRO A 149 -11.81 18.70 3.37
N ASP A 150 -12.98 18.33 3.91
CA ASP A 150 -13.37 18.66 5.30
C ASP A 150 -12.37 18.13 6.36
N PHE A 151 -11.68 17.05 6.04
CA PHE A 151 -10.66 16.41 6.88
C PHE A 151 -9.23 16.93 6.65
N SER A 152 -8.99 17.82 5.69
CA SER A 152 -7.65 18.37 5.44
C SER A 152 -7.27 19.42 6.49
N SER A 153 -6.09 19.25 7.08
CA SER A 153 -5.43 20.23 7.97
C SER A 153 -4.47 21.17 7.23
N ALA A 154 -4.23 20.94 5.92
CA ALA A 154 -3.25 21.69 5.15
C ALA A 154 -3.88 22.93 4.49
N SER A 155 -3.42 24.12 4.88
CA SER A 155 -3.69 25.36 4.14
C SER A 155 -2.45 26.24 4.08
N ASN A 156 -1.46 25.89 3.26
CA ASN A 156 -0.22 26.66 3.17
C ASN A 156 -0.10 27.57 1.95
N ARG A 157 -1.07 27.63 1.01
CA ARG A 157 -0.89 28.41 -0.23
C ARG A 157 -2.07 29.20 -0.80
N SER A 158 -3.30 29.09 -0.28
CA SER A 158 -4.49 29.78 -0.85
C SER A 158 -5.50 30.18 0.25
N GLU A 159 -6.32 31.20 0.00
CA GLU A 159 -7.48 31.53 0.86
C GLU A 159 -8.51 30.40 0.76
N VAL A 160 -8.68 29.63 1.84
CA VAL A 160 -9.68 28.57 1.92
C VAL A 160 -11.03 29.18 2.22
N VAL A 161 -11.99 29.06 1.28
CA VAL A 161 -13.32 29.69 1.39
C VAL A 161 -14.44 28.71 1.72
N GLY A 162 -14.10 27.43 1.85
CA GLY A 162 -15.06 26.39 2.13
C GLY A 162 -14.42 25.02 2.15
N LYS A 163 -15.25 24.04 2.49
CA LYS A 163 -14.89 22.65 2.60
C LYS A 163 -15.82 21.80 1.73
N PHE A 164 -15.33 20.63 1.33
CA PHE A 164 -16.13 19.66 0.61
C PHE A 164 -15.97 18.24 1.17
N GLN A 165 -16.98 17.42 0.90
CA GLN A 165 -16.97 16.00 1.21
C GLN A 165 -17.52 15.23 0.01
N VAL A 166 -16.76 14.27 -0.48
CA VAL A 166 -17.21 13.36 -1.54
C VAL A 166 -18.30 12.43 -0.99
N ILE A 167 -19.40 12.34 -1.73
CA ILE A 167 -20.52 11.45 -1.46
C ILE A 167 -20.45 10.33 -2.49
N LYS A 168 -20.24 9.09 -2.03
CA LYS A 168 -20.30 7.94 -2.93
C LYS A 168 -21.76 7.74 -3.35
N LYS A 169 -22.05 7.92 -4.64
CA LYS A 169 -23.38 7.59 -5.19
C LYS A 169 -23.57 6.07 -5.07
N ALA A 170 -24.76 5.62 -4.67
CA ALA A 170 -25.07 4.19 -4.63
C ALA A 170 -24.79 3.53 -5.99
N ALA A 171 -24.49 2.23 -5.98
CA ALA A 171 -24.07 1.46 -7.17
C ALA A 171 -24.85 1.88 -8.43
N ALA A 172 -24.10 2.34 -9.43
CA ALA A 172 -24.61 2.96 -10.64
C ALA A 172 -25.72 2.13 -11.29
N THR A 173 -26.94 2.66 -11.33
CA THR A 173 -28.07 2.05 -12.07
C THR A 173 -27.94 2.20 -13.59
N SER A 174 -27.05 3.10 -14.04
CA SER A 174 -26.79 3.38 -15.46
C SER A 174 -25.29 3.59 -15.74
N SER A 175 -24.86 3.39 -16.99
CA SER A 175 -23.47 3.63 -17.42
C SER A 175 -23.04 5.11 -17.40
N ALA A 176 -23.99 6.03 -17.22
CA ALA A 176 -23.73 7.46 -17.02
C ALA A 176 -23.38 7.75 -15.56
N ASP A 177 -24.02 7.08 -14.61
CA ASP A 177 -23.78 7.26 -13.17
C ASP A 177 -22.38 6.79 -12.73
N SER A 178 -21.77 5.84 -13.47
CA SER A 178 -20.41 5.36 -13.18
C SER A 178 -19.30 6.35 -13.52
N LYS A 179 -19.63 7.53 -14.08
CA LYS A 179 -18.67 8.54 -14.55
C LYS A 179 -18.81 9.88 -13.82
N THR A 180 -19.60 9.89 -12.76
CA THR A 180 -19.91 11.07 -11.95
C THR A 180 -19.41 10.83 -10.53
N VAL A 181 -18.74 11.82 -9.94
CA VAL A 181 -18.52 11.87 -8.49
C VAL A 181 -19.37 13.00 -7.93
N GLN A 182 -20.14 12.66 -6.91
CA GLN A 182 -20.99 13.59 -6.21
C GLN A 182 -20.25 14.14 -5.00
N THR A 183 -20.38 15.45 -4.75
CA THR A 183 -19.66 16.13 -3.67
C THR A 183 -20.59 17.10 -2.96
N SER A 184 -20.68 16.99 -1.64
CA SER A 184 -21.33 18.00 -0.80
C SER A 184 -20.35 19.13 -0.50
N ILE A 185 -20.81 20.36 -0.65
CA ILE A 185 -20.00 21.56 -0.43
C ILE A 185 -20.60 22.40 0.69
N SER A 186 -19.72 22.87 1.58
CA SER A 186 -20.04 23.83 2.64
C SER A 186 -19.11 25.04 2.53
N LEU A 187 -19.67 26.19 2.13
CA LEU A 187 -18.93 27.45 2.05
C LEU A 187 -19.01 28.24 3.36
N ASP A 188 -18.00 29.09 3.60
CA ASP A 188 -18.12 30.16 4.58
C ASP A 188 -19.18 31.17 4.10
N PRO A 189 -20.18 31.50 4.92
CA PRO A 189 -21.18 32.52 4.60
C PRO A 189 -20.62 33.86 4.11
N ALA A 190 -19.42 34.24 4.54
CA ALA A 190 -18.75 35.47 4.13
C ALA A 190 -18.33 35.48 2.65
N HIS A 191 -18.18 34.30 2.03
CA HIS A 191 -17.66 34.14 0.66
C HIS A 191 -18.71 33.77 -0.38
N ILE A 192 -19.91 33.35 0.04
CA ILE A 192 -21.00 32.91 -0.87
C ILE A 192 -21.33 33.96 -1.94
N GLY A 193 -21.48 35.23 -1.53
CA GLY A 193 -21.82 36.32 -2.45
C GLY A 193 -20.66 36.80 -3.33
N LYS A 194 -19.45 36.25 -3.13
CA LYS A 194 -18.22 36.65 -3.80
C LYS A 194 -17.80 35.65 -4.88
N LEU A 195 -18.37 34.45 -4.91
CA LEU A 195 -18.08 33.48 -5.95
C LEU A 195 -18.80 33.87 -7.25
N THR A 196 -18.06 33.96 -8.35
CA THR A 196 -18.58 34.44 -9.64
C THR A 196 -18.40 33.44 -10.79
N GLY A 197 -17.45 32.52 -10.66
CA GLY A 197 -17.18 31.49 -11.66
C GLY A 197 -17.88 30.15 -11.39
N PRO A 198 -17.95 29.27 -12.40
CA PRO A 198 -18.30 27.88 -12.18
C PRO A 198 -17.23 27.19 -11.32
N VAL A 199 -17.65 26.14 -10.61
CA VAL A 199 -16.76 25.30 -9.81
C VAL A 199 -16.16 24.23 -10.71
N HIS A 200 -14.85 24.03 -10.59
CA HIS A 200 -14.11 22.96 -11.22
C HIS A 200 -13.58 22.01 -10.15
N ALA A 201 -13.61 20.71 -10.43
CA ALA A 201 -12.95 19.71 -9.60
C ALA A 201 -11.66 19.24 -10.26
N THR A 202 -10.57 19.20 -9.51
CA THR A 202 -9.42 18.36 -9.81
C THR A 202 -9.74 16.97 -9.28
N MET A 203 -9.98 16.02 -10.18
CA MET A 203 -10.40 14.68 -9.84
C MET A 203 -9.24 13.70 -9.96
N LEU A 204 -9.18 12.76 -9.02
CA LEU A 204 -8.38 11.56 -9.15
C LEU A 204 -9.16 10.55 -10.00
N CYS A 205 -8.56 10.09 -11.09
CA CYS A 205 -9.19 9.22 -12.08
C CYS A 205 -8.37 7.96 -12.27
N THR A 206 -9.04 6.91 -12.74
CA THR A 206 -8.44 5.63 -13.15
C THR A 206 -9.06 5.18 -14.48
N ASN A 207 -8.51 4.14 -15.10
CA ASN A 207 -9.15 3.44 -16.24
C ASN A 207 -9.91 2.18 -15.80
N GLY A 208 -10.05 1.96 -14.49
CA GLY A 208 -10.77 0.83 -13.93
C GLY A 208 -10.25 -0.49 -14.48
N SER A 209 -11.18 -1.39 -14.85
CA SER A 209 -10.84 -2.71 -15.36
C SER A 209 -10.27 -2.72 -16.79
N ALA A 210 -10.22 -1.58 -17.49
CA ALA A 210 -9.78 -1.52 -18.89
C ALA A 210 -8.27 -1.77 -19.07
N VAL A 211 -7.48 -1.55 -18.02
CA VAL A 211 -6.02 -1.78 -18.00
C VAL A 211 -5.65 -3.10 -17.32
N GLU A 212 -6.64 -3.93 -16.98
CA GLU A 212 -6.37 -5.26 -16.43
C GLU A 212 -5.69 -6.14 -17.47
N ASN A 213 -4.78 -7.00 -17.01
CA ASN A 213 -4.15 -8.04 -17.83
C ASN A 213 -3.21 -7.53 -18.93
N LEU A 214 -2.68 -6.31 -18.79
CA LEU A 214 -1.58 -5.86 -19.63
C LEU A 214 -0.38 -6.81 -19.40
N PRO A 215 0.16 -7.43 -20.46
CA PRO A 215 1.16 -8.47 -20.32
C PRO A 215 2.50 -7.90 -19.82
N SER A 216 3.31 -8.76 -19.21
CA SER A 216 4.72 -8.47 -19.00
C SER A 216 5.42 -8.31 -20.36
N GLY A 217 6.37 -7.38 -20.43
CA GLY A 217 7.09 -7.00 -21.64
C GLY A 217 6.42 -5.90 -22.46
N SER A 218 5.22 -5.43 -22.09
CA SER A 218 4.59 -4.27 -22.75
C SER A 218 5.45 -3.03 -22.57
N ILE A 219 5.74 -2.35 -23.68
CA ILE A 219 6.56 -1.15 -23.70
C ILE A 219 5.67 0.08 -23.80
N TYR A 220 5.81 0.99 -22.84
CA TYR A 220 5.19 2.31 -22.83
C TYR A 220 6.23 3.36 -23.19
N ARG A 221 5.90 4.20 -24.16
CA ARG A 221 6.75 5.32 -24.56
C ARG A 221 6.02 6.60 -24.23
N GLY A 222 6.69 7.49 -23.53
CA GLY A 222 6.13 8.76 -23.13
C GLY A 222 7.08 9.92 -23.39
N LEU A 223 6.53 11.12 -23.28
CA LEU A 223 7.27 12.36 -23.27
C LEU A 223 6.94 13.06 -21.95
N ASN A 224 7.97 13.38 -21.18
CA ASN A 224 7.85 14.17 -19.96
C ASN A 224 8.73 15.42 -20.13
N GLY A 225 8.28 16.56 -19.60
CA GLY A 225 9.00 17.84 -19.74
C GLY A 225 10.40 17.81 -19.13
N ASP A 226 10.57 17.10 -18.02
CA ASP A 226 11.81 17.03 -17.25
C ASP A 226 12.68 15.83 -17.65
N LEU A 227 12.05 14.68 -17.91
CA LEU A 227 12.75 13.44 -18.25
C LEU A 227 12.99 13.26 -19.76
N GLY A 228 12.39 14.11 -20.61
CA GLY A 228 12.41 13.96 -22.06
C GLY A 228 11.63 12.73 -22.52
N ARG A 229 12.11 12.08 -23.59
CA ARG A 229 11.51 10.82 -24.08
C ARG A 229 11.96 9.69 -23.18
N PHE A 230 11.00 8.93 -22.67
CA PHE A 230 11.27 7.78 -21.82
C PHE A 230 10.57 6.53 -22.35
N GLU A 231 11.11 5.38 -21.98
CA GLU A 231 10.57 4.07 -22.28
C GLU A 231 10.45 3.29 -20.96
N LEU A 232 9.24 2.78 -20.66
CA LEU A 232 8.98 1.93 -19.51
C LEU A 232 8.54 0.56 -20.01
N THR A 233 9.17 -0.49 -19.50
CA THR A 233 8.78 -1.86 -19.78
C THR A 233 8.03 -2.42 -18.59
N ASN A 234 6.83 -2.93 -18.84
CA ASN A 234 6.05 -3.61 -17.81
C ASN A 234 6.75 -4.92 -17.43
N VAL A 235 7.16 -5.06 -16.18
CA VAL A 235 7.90 -6.26 -15.75
C VAL A 235 6.95 -7.38 -15.33
N VAL A 236 5.82 -7.02 -14.73
CA VAL A 236 4.85 -7.95 -14.15
C VAL A 236 3.50 -7.72 -14.78
N ARG A 237 2.67 -8.75 -14.90
CA ARG A 237 1.28 -8.56 -15.36
C ARG A 237 0.58 -7.54 -14.45
N THR A 238 -0.20 -6.62 -15.02
CA THR A 238 -0.94 -5.65 -14.22
C THR A 238 -1.93 -6.32 -13.28
N THR A 239 -2.07 -5.77 -12.07
CA THR A 239 -3.04 -6.22 -11.08
C THR A 239 -4.47 -5.96 -11.55
N ARG A 240 -5.43 -6.63 -10.93
CA ARG A 240 -6.85 -6.42 -11.23
C ARG A 240 -7.30 -5.09 -10.64
N TYR A 241 -8.31 -4.49 -11.24
CA TYR A 241 -9.00 -3.37 -10.61
C TYR A 241 -9.93 -3.93 -9.52
N HIS A 242 -9.80 -3.40 -8.32
CA HIS A 242 -10.58 -3.85 -7.17
C HIS A 242 -11.58 -2.77 -6.76
N ASP A 243 -12.87 -3.03 -6.99
CA ASP A 243 -13.94 -2.32 -6.28
C ASP A 243 -14.40 -3.22 -5.13
N ALA A 244 -14.30 -2.72 -3.90
CA ALA A 244 -14.66 -3.50 -2.72
C ALA A 244 -16.18 -3.70 -2.72
N SER A 245 -16.63 -4.94 -2.94
CA SER A 245 -18.05 -5.31 -2.96
C SER A 245 -18.69 -5.43 -1.56
N ILE A 246 -18.11 -4.74 -0.58
CA ILE A 246 -18.48 -4.82 0.84
C ILE A 246 -19.49 -3.72 1.16
N SER A 247 -20.59 -4.08 1.82
CA SER A 247 -21.56 -3.10 2.32
C SER A 247 -20.91 -2.13 3.32
N GLU A 248 -21.31 -0.86 3.32
CA GLU A 248 -20.77 0.17 4.22
C GLU A 248 -20.79 -0.25 5.70
N GLN A 249 -21.85 -0.93 6.16
CA GLN A 249 -21.94 -1.41 7.54
C GLN A 249 -20.86 -2.46 7.87
N LYS A 250 -20.62 -3.41 6.95
CA LYS A 250 -19.57 -4.42 7.12
C LYS A 250 -18.18 -3.79 7.05
N LEU A 251 -17.99 -2.79 6.18
CA LEU A 251 -16.75 -2.01 6.11
C LEU A 251 -16.48 -1.28 7.42
N LEU A 252 -17.46 -0.56 7.95
CA LEU A 252 -17.34 0.17 9.21
C LEU A 252 -17.03 -0.77 10.38
N ASN A 253 -17.78 -1.88 10.51
CA ASN A 253 -17.56 -2.83 11.59
C ASN A 253 -16.16 -3.46 11.51
N GLY A 254 -15.73 -3.92 10.33
CA GLY A 254 -14.40 -4.51 10.17
C GLY A 254 -13.26 -3.52 10.41
N LEU A 255 -13.44 -2.25 10.00
CA LEU A 255 -12.48 -1.19 10.32
C LEU A 255 -12.42 -0.93 11.82
N LEU A 256 -13.56 -0.79 12.51
CA LEU A 256 -13.59 -0.60 13.96
C LEU A 256 -12.91 -1.76 14.70
N ASP A 257 -13.15 -3.00 14.26
CA ASP A 257 -12.49 -4.19 14.83
C ASP A 257 -10.97 -4.16 14.61
N ALA A 258 -10.51 -3.71 13.45
CA ALA A 258 -9.09 -3.54 13.14
C ALA A 258 -8.45 -2.38 13.93
N TYR A 259 -9.14 -1.25 14.11
CA TYR A 259 -8.69 -0.11 14.92
C TYR A 259 -8.59 -0.46 16.40
N ALA A 260 -9.55 -1.24 16.92
CA ALA A 260 -9.57 -1.70 18.30
C ALA A 260 -8.65 -2.92 18.53
N CYS A 261 -7.89 -3.33 17.53
CA CYS A 261 -7.05 -4.50 17.61
C CYS A 261 -5.70 -4.18 18.25
N ASP A 262 -5.30 -5.02 19.21
CA ASP A 262 -3.99 -5.00 19.84
C ASP A 262 -3.29 -6.35 19.62
N ILE A 263 -2.11 -6.53 20.21
CA ILE A 263 -1.35 -7.78 20.13
C ILE A 263 -2.11 -9.01 20.68
N ASN A 264 -3.16 -8.81 21.51
CA ASN A 264 -3.95 -9.91 22.06
C ASN A 264 -4.76 -10.64 20.99
N VAL A 265 -4.88 -10.11 19.77
CA VAL A 265 -5.43 -10.85 18.62
C VAL A 265 -4.73 -12.19 18.39
N PHE A 266 -3.43 -12.30 18.70
CA PHE A 266 -2.69 -13.55 18.56
C PHE A 266 -3.03 -14.59 19.66
N ALA A 267 -3.76 -14.19 20.71
CA ALA A 267 -4.32 -15.12 21.70
C ALA A 267 -5.63 -15.78 21.21
N ASP A 268 -6.28 -15.21 20.18
CA ASP A 268 -7.56 -15.67 19.66
C ASP A 268 -7.47 -15.96 18.15
N THR A 269 -7.31 -17.24 17.82
CA THR A 269 -7.20 -17.69 16.43
C THR A 269 -8.44 -17.34 15.61
N ALA A 270 -9.64 -17.37 16.19
CA ALA A 270 -10.87 -17.06 15.45
C ALA A 270 -10.95 -15.57 15.11
N ARG A 271 -10.58 -14.70 16.06
CA ARG A 271 -10.52 -13.25 15.82
C ARG A 271 -9.47 -12.87 14.77
N LEU A 272 -8.26 -13.43 14.87
CA LEU A 272 -7.24 -13.24 13.83
C LEU A 272 -7.79 -13.68 12.48
N LYS A 273 -8.55 -14.79 12.45
CA LYS A 273 -9.09 -15.30 11.21
C LYS A 273 -10.14 -14.40 10.57
N SER A 274 -11.06 -13.90 11.37
CA SER A 274 -12.09 -12.96 10.94
C SER A 274 -11.50 -11.67 10.37
N LEU A 275 -10.43 -11.13 10.99
CA LEU A 275 -9.77 -9.92 10.50
C LEU A 275 -9.12 -10.13 9.14
N TRP A 276 -8.42 -11.25 8.95
CA TRP A 276 -7.85 -11.55 7.64
C TRP A 276 -8.92 -11.76 6.58
N GLN A 277 -10.00 -12.49 6.90
CA GLN A 277 -11.11 -12.68 5.98
C GLN A 277 -11.72 -11.34 5.55
N PHE A 278 -11.87 -10.40 6.48
CA PHE A 278 -12.32 -9.05 6.16
C PHE A 278 -11.42 -8.35 5.13
N TYR A 279 -10.09 -8.36 5.32
CA TYR A 279 -9.15 -7.77 4.36
C TYR A 279 -9.07 -8.53 3.03
N ALA A 280 -9.22 -9.85 3.07
CA ALA A 280 -9.26 -10.67 1.87
C ALA A 280 -10.51 -10.42 1.03
N GLU A 281 -11.67 -10.21 1.66
CA GLU A 281 -12.88 -9.77 0.97
C GLU A 281 -12.72 -8.38 0.37
N ARG A 282 -12.02 -7.45 1.04
CA ARG A 282 -11.79 -6.08 0.53
C ARG A 282 -11.06 -6.08 -0.81
N VAL A 283 -10.10 -6.98 -0.96
CA VAL A 283 -9.34 -7.15 -2.22
C VAL A 283 -9.98 -8.17 -3.17
N ASN A 284 -11.16 -8.71 -2.86
CA ASN A 284 -11.77 -9.81 -3.61
C ASN A 284 -10.77 -10.98 -3.86
N ALA A 285 -10.04 -11.38 -2.81
CA ALA A 285 -9.04 -12.44 -2.87
C ALA A 285 -9.65 -13.75 -3.40
N SER A 286 -8.82 -14.57 -4.05
CA SER A 286 -9.32 -15.82 -4.60
C SER A 286 -9.75 -16.79 -3.50
N GLY A 287 -10.69 -17.68 -3.81
CA GLY A 287 -11.08 -18.75 -2.87
C GLY A 287 -9.94 -19.71 -2.53
N ALA A 288 -8.84 -19.72 -3.29
CA ALA A 288 -7.63 -20.46 -2.92
C ALA A 288 -6.86 -19.72 -1.81
N ASP A 289 -6.67 -18.41 -1.95
CA ASP A 289 -5.97 -17.57 -0.96
C ASP A 289 -6.72 -17.52 0.38
N LEU A 290 -8.06 -17.45 0.31
CA LEU A 290 -8.92 -17.52 1.49
C LEU A 290 -8.78 -18.86 2.23
N ARG A 291 -8.77 -19.97 1.48
CA ARG A 291 -8.62 -21.32 2.06
C ARG A 291 -7.27 -21.51 2.75
N LYS A 292 -6.19 -20.99 2.16
CA LYS A 292 -4.84 -21.03 2.75
C LYS A 292 -4.83 -20.42 4.15
N PHE A 293 -5.59 -19.34 4.35
CA PHE A 293 -5.63 -18.70 5.64
C PHE A 293 -6.61 -19.39 6.62
N ASP A 294 -7.79 -19.79 6.14
CA ASP A 294 -8.80 -20.47 6.96
C ASP A 294 -8.32 -21.82 7.49
N PHE A 295 -7.55 -22.56 6.69
CA PHE A 295 -7.07 -23.90 7.06
C PHE A 295 -5.58 -23.93 7.39
N GLY A 296 -4.78 -23.03 6.81
CA GLY A 296 -3.33 -23.01 7.02
C GLY A 296 -2.94 -22.49 8.40
N ILE A 297 -3.67 -21.55 9.02
CA ILE A 297 -3.47 -21.24 10.45
C ILE A 297 -4.33 -22.19 11.29
N VAL A 298 -3.69 -23.10 12.01
CA VAL A 298 -4.37 -24.09 12.85
C VAL A 298 -4.64 -23.52 14.23
N LYS A 299 -3.65 -22.87 14.84
CA LYS A 299 -3.72 -22.31 16.20
C LYS A 299 -2.80 -21.11 16.33
N THR A 300 -3.14 -20.19 17.21
CA THR A 300 -2.28 -19.09 17.63
C THR A 300 -2.25 -19.05 19.14
N THR A 301 -1.07 -18.79 19.70
CA THR A 301 -0.92 -18.59 21.14
C THR A 301 -0.08 -17.37 21.41
N LEU A 302 -0.49 -16.60 22.42
CA LEU A 302 0.25 -15.47 22.94
C LEU A 302 0.53 -15.73 24.42
N LYS A 303 1.79 -15.57 24.83
CA LYS A 303 2.20 -15.57 26.23
C LYS A 303 3.02 -14.33 26.52
N VAL A 304 2.86 -13.78 27.71
CA VAL A 304 3.68 -12.65 28.17
C VAL A 304 4.69 -13.17 29.18
N THR A 305 5.96 -13.08 28.84
CA THR A 305 7.10 -13.42 29.67
C THR A 305 7.95 -12.17 29.91
N SER A 306 9.17 -12.35 30.42
CA SER A 306 10.07 -11.24 30.73
C SER A 306 11.47 -11.57 30.24
N THR A 307 12.12 -10.65 29.54
CA THR A 307 13.49 -10.80 29.02
C THR A 307 14.38 -9.72 29.63
N ILE A 308 15.57 -10.11 30.07
CA ILE A 308 16.57 -9.16 30.56
C ILE A 308 17.31 -8.58 29.36
N TYR A 309 17.23 -7.26 29.18
CA TYR A 309 17.95 -6.53 28.15
C TYR A 309 18.68 -5.32 28.78
N ARG A 310 19.99 -5.20 28.54
CA ARG A 310 20.85 -4.13 29.09
C ARG A 310 20.61 -3.85 30.59
N LEU A 311 20.52 -4.91 31.40
CA LEU A 311 20.28 -4.87 32.86
C LEU A 311 18.86 -4.41 33.28
N GLY A 312 17.96 -4.16 32.34
CA GLY A 312 16.53 -3.91 32.59
C GLY A 312 15.67 -5.12 32.28
N ASN A 313 14.52 -5.24 32.96
CA ASN A 313 13.52 -6.27 32.65
C ASN A 313 12.48 -5.71 31.68
N LEU A 314 12.36 -6.29 30.49
CA LEU A 314 11.38 -5.90 29.49
C LEU A 314 10.30 -6.98 29.37
N PRO A 315 9.01 -6.62 29.28
CA PRO A 315 7.96 -7.56 28.91
C PRO A 315 8.27 -8.16 27.53
N CYS A 316 8.10 -9.48 27.41
CA CYS A 316 8.31 -10.21 26.17
C CYS A 316 7.02 -10.90 25.74
N TYR A 317 6.49 -10.52 24.58
CA TYR A 317 5.37 -11.20 23.95
C TYR A 317 5.90 -12.40 23.14
N GLU A 318 5.59 -13.60 23.59
CA GLU A 318 5.90 -14.84 22.90
C GLU A 318 4.68 -15.26 22.08
N ILE A 319 4.78 -15.11 20.75
CA ILE A 319 3.78 -15.51 19.78
C ILE A 319 4.22 -16.84 19.17
N CYS A 320 3.32 -17.82 19.17
CA CYS A 320 3.49 -19.06 18.41
C CYS A 320 2.28 -19.29 17.51
N ILE A 321 2.52 -19.53 16.22
CA ILE A 321 1.49 -19.86 15.24
C ILE A 321 1.71 -21.30 14.78
N GLY A 322 0.71 -22.15 14.93
CA GLY A 322 0.70 -23.49 14.33
C GLY A 322 0.13 -23.43 12.92
N VAL A 323 0.87 -23.96 11.94
CA VAL A 323 0.48 -23.96 10.53
C VAL A 323 0.33 -25.37 9.95
N ASP A 324 -0.66 -25.58 9.07
CA ASP A 324 -0.76 -26.78 8.24
C ASP A 324 -0.04 -26.52 6.92
N ASP A 325 1.16 -27.08 6.78
CA ASP A 325 2.06 -26.84 5.65
C ASP A 325 1.56 -27.44 4.33
N ASP A 326 0.66 -28.42 4.39
CA ASP A 326 -0.02 -29.00 3.20
C ASP A 326 -0.94 -28.01 2.48
N GLN A 327 -1.35 -26.92 3.14
CA GLN A 327 -2.23 -25.92 2.53
C GLN A 327 -1.46 -24.99 1.57
N PHE A 328 -0.13 -25.01 1.60
CA PHE A 328 0.73 -24.13 0.82
C PHE A 328 1.40 -24.89 -0.31
N ASP A 329 1.44 -24.28 -1.50
CA ASP A 329 1.96 -24.95 -2.69
C ASP A 329 3.50 -25.09 -2.63
N THR A 330 4.17 -24.15 -1.94
CA THR A 330 5.62 -24.15 -1.77
C THR A 330 6.05 -23.67 -0.38
N PRO A 331 7.25 -24.07 0.09
CA PRO A 331 7.83 -23.53 1.33
C PRO A 331 8.00 -22.02 1.31
N ASP A 332 8.32 -21.42 0.16
CA ASP A 332 8.50 -19.98 0.00
C ASP A 332 7.18 -19.21 0.17
N GLU A 333 6.08 -19.81 -0.29
CA GLU A 333 4.75 -19.26 -0.09
C GLU A 333 4.39 -19.23 1.40
N LEU A 334 4.59 -20.35 2.11
CA LEU A 334 4.41 -20.42 3.54
C LEU A 334 5.28 -19.39 4.27
N PHE A 335 6.56 -19.28 3.90
CA PHE A 335 7.47 -18.32 4.50
C PHE A 335 6.98 -16.88 4.31
N SER A 336 6.62 -16.50 3.08
CA SER A 336 6.10 -15.16 2.77
C SER A 336 4.84 -14.84 3.57
N TYR A 337 3.95 -15.81 3.69
CA TYR A 337 2.71 -15.67 4.45
C TYR A 337 2.98 -15.44 5.94
N VAL A 338 3.91 -16.20 6.51
CA VAL A 338 4.30 -16.08 7.91
C VAL A 338 5.07 -14.77 8.19
N ASP A 339 5.89 -14.30 7.26
CA ASP A 339 6.64 -13.04 7.38
C ASP A 339 5.68 -11.84 7.51
N ILE A 340 4.54 -11.86 6.79
CA ILE A 340 3.49 -10.83 6.94
C ILE A 340 2.85 -10.86 8.32
N LEU A 341 2.58 -12.04 8.88
CA LEU A 341 2.08 -12.15 10.25
C LEU A 341 3.09 -11.61 11.27
N GLN A 342 4.39 -11.86 11.05
CA GLN A 342 5.44 -11.25 11.87
C GLN A 342 5.42 -9.72 11.76
N MET A 343 5.22 -9.15 10.57
CA MET A 343 5.12 -7.69 10.41
C MET A 343 3.90 -7.11 11.16
N VAL A 344 2.77 -7.82 11.14
CA VAL A 344 1.59 -7.45 11.94
C VAL A 344 1.92 -7.49 13.44
N VAL A 345 2.66 -8.50 13.91
CA VAL A 345 3.16 -8.56 15.30
C VAL A 345 4.00 -7.33 15.62
N ILE A 346 4.93 -6.93 14.74
CA ILE A 346 5.80 -5.78 14.95
C ILE A 346 4.97 -4.49 15.11
N ARG A 347 3.98 -4.28 14.25
CA ARG A 347 3.12 -3.08 14.30
C ARG A 347 2.20 -3.03 15.54
N LEU A 348 1.80 -4.20 16.04
CA LEU A 348 0.95 -4.34 17.23
C LEU A 348 1.74 -4.42 18.54
N CYS A 349 3.05 -4.66 18.49
CA CYS A 349 3.88 -4.79 19.68
C CYS A 349 3.94 -3.45 20.44
N PRO A 350 3.58 -3.43 21.75
CA PRO A 350 3.67 -2.21 22.53
C PRO A 350 5.11 -1.70 22.65
N ILE A 351 5.27 -0.38 22.74
CA ILE A 351 6.57 0.27 22.97
C ILE A 351 7.20 -0.28 24.26
N ASN A 352 8.54 -0.35 24.30
CA ASN A 352 9.31 -0.84 25.45
C ASN A 352 9.06 -2.33 25.79
N CYS A 353 8.62 -3.11 24.80
CA CYS A 353 8.47 -4.55 24.92
C CYS A 353 9.35 -5.26 23.88
N THR A 354 9.62 -6.54 24.09
CA THR A 354 10.22 -7.42 23.09
C THR A 354 9.16 -8.38 22.54
N SER A 355 9.37 -8.85 21.31
CA SER A 355 8.55 -9.92 20.73
C SER A 355 9.44 -11.09 20.30
N ARG A 356 8.95 -12.32 20.54
CA ARG A 356 9.51 -13.56 20.01
C ARG A 356 8.43 -14.23 19.18
N PHE A 357 8.68 -14.37 17.89
CA PHE A 357 7.73 -14.93 16.94
C PHE A 357 8.23 -16.29 16.46
N LYS A 358 7.38 -17.32 16.61
CA LYS A 358 7.66 -18.70 16.21
C LYS A 358 6.52 -19.26 15.39
N VAL A 359 6.86 -20.13 14.46
CA VAL A 359 5.89 -20.92 13.70
C VAL A 359 6.20 -22.40 13.82
N GLU A 360 5.20 -23.18 14.18
CA GLU A 360 5.25 -24.63 14.31
C GLU A 360 4.50 -25.25 13.13
N LYS A 361 5.22 -25.98 12.25
CA LYS A 361 4.58 -26.78 11.20
C LYS A 361 3.94 -28.00 11.84
N THR A 362 2.62 -28.08 11.79
CA THR A 362 1.84 -29.05 12.57
C THR A 362 2.09 -30.50 12.19
N ARG A 363 2.50 -30.79 10.95
CA ARG A 363 2.79 -32.15 10.49
C ARG A 363 4.23 -32.57 10.69
N SER A 364 5.18 -31.73 10.28
CA SER A 364 6.61 -32.04 10.40
C SER A 364 7.15 -31.80 11.81
N GLY A 365 6.47 -31.00 12.62
CA GLY A 365 6.95 -30.55 13.94
C GLY A 365 8.11 -29.56 13.84
N GLU A 366 8.47 -29.12 12.63
CA GLU A 366 9.53 -28.16 12.41
C GLU A 366 9.14 -26.79 13.00
N ILE A 367 10.08 -26.17 13.71
CA ILE A 367 9.90 -24.85 14.31
C ILE A 367 10.75 -23.85 13.54
N LEU A 368 10.08 -22.87 12.96
CA LEU A 368 10.69 -21.69 12.35
C LEU A 368 10.70 -20.56 13.39
N GLU A 369 11.85 -19.95 13.60
CA GLU A 369 12.01 -18.87 14.57
C GLU A 369 12.53 -17.61 13.88
N TRP A 370 11.89 -16.48 14.19
CA TRP A 370 12.34 -15.17 13.75
C TRP A 370 13.18 -14.49 14.84
N PRO A 371 14.08 -13.55 14.47
CA PRO A 371 14.85 -12.79 15.44
C PRO A 371 13.96 -12.11 16.48
N ILE A 372 14.46 -12.00 17.71
CA ILE A 372 13.79 -11.22 18.76
C ILE A 372 13.85 -9.76 18.37
N LEU A 373 12.68 -9.12 18.32
CA LEU A 373 12.56 -7.71 17.98
C LEU A 373 12.24 -6.90 19.22
N ILE A 374 12.95 -5.79 19.38
CA ILE A 374 12.64 -4.78 20.40
C ILE A 374 11.73 -3.78 19.73
N ALA A 375 10.54 -3.55 20.30
CA ALA A 375 9.68 -2.47 19.89
C ALA A 375 10.28 -1.15 20.38
N SER A 376 11.28 -0.66 19.65
CA SER A 376 11.88 0.66 19.84
C SER A 376 11.33 1.58 18.76
N GLU A 377 10.72 2.68 19.20
CA GLU A 377 10.23 3.79 18.39
C GLU A 377 9.00 3.48 17.51
N ARG A 378 7.80 3.79 18.02
CA ARG A 378 6.82 4.48 17.16
C ARG A 378 7.35 5.90 16.97
N LEU A 379 8.12 6.15 15.91
CA LEU A 379 8.34 7.52 15.44
C LEU A 379 7.01 8.04 14.87
N SER A 380 6.15 8.50 15.79
CA SER A 380 5.00 9.40 15.65
C SER A 380 3.81 8.95 14.76
N PRO A 381 2.62 9.54 14.96
CA PRO A 381 1.57 9.54 13.94
C PRO A 381 2.03 10.19 12.64
#